data_AF-A0A7W1CF63-F1
#
_entry.id   AF-A0A7W1CF63-F1
#
_cell.length_a   1.000
_cell.length_b   1.000
_cell.length_c   1.000
_cell.angle_alpha   90.00
_cell.angle_beta   90.00
_cell.angle_gamma   90.00
#
_symmetry.space_group_name_H-M   'P 1'
#
loop_
_entity.id
_entity.type
_entity.pdbx_description
1 polymer ?
#
loop_
_entity_poly.entity_id
_entity_poly.type
_entity_poly.pdbx_seq_one_letter_code
_entity_poly.pdbx_strand_id
1 'polypeptide(L)' 'AVVRDGEIVIRNVMNVTMSCDHRVIDGATGAKFLQTFKQMLENPILMLM' A
#
# COMPACT_ATOMS: atom_id res chain seq x y z
N ALA A 1 5.40 4.29 -15.66
CA ALA A 1 4.94 3.08 -16.36
C ALA A 1 4.81 1.96 -15.36
N VAL A 2 3.63 1.35 -15.23
CA VAL A 2 3.46 0.13 -14.42
C VAL A 2 3.38 -1.03 -15.40
N VAL A 3 4.14 -2.11 -15.15
CA VAL A 3 4.07 -3.32 -15.98
C VAL A 3 3.05 -4.26 -15.37
N ARG A 4 2.07 -4.69 -16.16
CA ARG A 4 1.10 -5.70 -15.76
C ARG A 4 1.02 -6.74 -16.85
N ASP A 5 1.16 -8.01 -16.48
CA ASP A 5 1.08 -9.15 -17.39
C ASP A 5 2.01 -9.05 -18.63
N GLY A 6 3.15 -8.34 -18.46
CA GLY A 6 4.13 -8.12 -19.53
C GLY A 6 3.96 -6.83 -20.35
N GLU A 7 2.86 -6.08 -20.15
CA GLU A 7 2.57 -4.86 -20.90
C GLU A 7 2.71 -3.59 -20.04
N ILE A 8 3.14 -2.49 -20.68
CA ILE A 8 3.21 -1.18 -20.03
C ILE A 8 1.82 -0.54 -20.06
N VAL A 9 1.24 -0.32 -18.89
CA VAL A 9 -0.07 0.32 -18.73
C VAL A 9 0.06 1.69 -18.06
N ILE A 10 -0.83 2.61 -18.46
CA ILE A 10 -1.01 3.91 -17.79
C ILE A 10 -1.92 3.70 -16.59
N ARG A 11 -1.51 4.20 -15.41
CA ARG A 11 -2.31 4.14 -14.18
C ARG A 11 -2.03 5.38 -13.32
N ASN A 12 -3.05 5.80 -12.57
CA ASN A 12 -2.89 6.81 -11.53
C ASN A 12 -2.17 6.18 -10.33
N VAL A 13 -1.05 6.77 -9.94
CA VAL A 13 -0.22 6.32 -8.83
C VAL A 13 -0.22 7.41 -7.75
N MET A 14 -0.42 7.01 -6.50
CA MET A 14 -0.37 7.90 -5.33
C MET A 14 0.84 7.53 -4.47
N ASN A 15 1.58 8.53 -4.01
CA ASN A 15 2.63 8.34 -3.01
C ASN A 15 2.01 8.50 -1.61
N VAL A 16 2.36 7.58 -0.70
CA VAL A 16 1.90 7.61 0.69
C VAL A 16 3.12 7.42 1.59
N THR A 17 3.21 8.26 2.62
CA THR A 17 4.26 8.19 3.65
C THR A 17 3.60 7.97 5.01
N MET A 18 4.11 7.02 5.77
CA MET A 18 3.71 6.79 7.16
C MET A 18 4.89 7.09 8.08
N SER A 19 4.62 7.92 9.10
CA SER A 19 5.54 8.14 10.21
C SER A 19 5.10 7.26 11.39
N CYS A 20 6.03 6.56 12.03
CA CYS A 20 5.74 5.70 13.17
C CYS A 20 6.77 5.90 14.30
N ASP A 21 6.33 5.67 15.54
CA ASP A 21 7.24 5.60 16.69
C ASP A 21 7.94 4.24 16.71
N HIS A 22 9.24 4.24 16.42
CA HIS A 22 10.00 3.01 16.25
C HIS A 22 10.24 2.24 17.57
N ARG A 23 9.96 2.86 18.72
CA ARG A 23 10.01 2.17 20.02
C ARG A 23 8.82 1.22 20.19
N VAL A 24 7.74 1.47 19.46
CA VAL A 24 6.48 0.74 19.54
C VAL A 24 6.27 -0.13 18.31
N ILE A 25 6.67 0.35 17.12
CA ILE A 25 6.47 -0.35 15.85
C ILE A 25 7.82 -0.59 15.18
N ASP A 26 8.10 -1.84 14.83
CA ASP A 26 9.24 -2.16 13.98
C ASP A 26 8.95 -1.95 12.49
N GLY A 27 10.01 -1.90 11.68
CA GLY A 27 9.88 -1.70 10.24
C GLY A 27 9.09 -2.79 9.52
N ALA A 28 9.10 -4.03 10.00
CA ALA A 28 8.37 -5.13 9.38
C ALA A 28 6.84 -4.97 9.57
N THR A 29 6.44 -4.62 10.79
CA THR A 29 5.05 -4.33 11.14
C THR A 29 4.55 -3.10 10.40
N GLY A 30 5.36 -2.04 10.34
CA GLY A 30 5.03 -0.83 9.58
C GLY A 30 4.89 -1.08 8.07
N ALA A 31 5.79 -1.89 7.48
CA ALA A 31 5.69 -2.29 6.08
C ALA A 31 4.43 -3.14 5.81
N LYS A 32 4.11 -4.07 6.71
CA LYS A 32 2.90 -4.89 6.61
C LYS A 32 1.63 -4.04 6.67
N PHE A 33 1.59 -3.05 7.58
CA PHE A 33 0.50 -2.09 7.65
C PHE A 33 0.31 -1.33 6.34
N LEU A 34 1.39 -0.77 5.77
CA LEU A 34 1.33 -0.05 4.49
C LEU A 34 0.87 -0.93 3.33
N GLN A 35 1.22 -2.21 3.31
CA GLN A 35 0.72 -3.16 2.31
C GLN A 35 -0.79 -3.40 2.46
N THR A 36 -1.28 -3.64 3.67
CA THR A 36 -2.72 -3.78 3.93
C THR A 36 -3.47 -2.50 3.60
N PHE A 37 -2.94 -1.34 3.99
CA PHE A 37 -3.51 -0.04 3.65
C PHE A 37 -3.61 0.18 2.14
N LYS A 38 -2.55 -0.14 1.39
CA LYS A 38 -2.57 -0.12 -0.07
C LYS A 38 -3.66 -1.03 -0.64
N GLN A 39 -3.77 -2.27 -0.15
CA GLN A 39 -4.79 -3.22 -0.63
C GLN A 39 -6.21 -2.71 -0.39
N MET A 40 -6.47 -2.12 0.78
CA MET A 40 -7.78 -1.55 1.10
C MET A 40 -8.11 -0.36 0.20
N LEU A 41 -7.14 0.50 -0.13
CA LEU A 41 -7.36 1.60 -1.08
C LEU A 41 -7.54 1.13 -2.52
N GLU A 42 -6.82 0.09 -2.94
CA GLU A 42 -6.97 -0.50 -4.28
C GLU A 42 -8.25 -1.34 -4.43
N ASN A 43 -8.79 -1.84 -3.32
CA ASN A 43 -10.06 -2.58 -3.25
C ASN A 43 -10.90 -2.14 -2.02
N PRO A 44 -11.70 -1.06 -2.14
CA PRO A 44 -12.45 -0.46 -1.03
C PRO A 44 -13.43 -1.39 -0.32
N ILE A 45 -13.88 -2.48 -0.95
CA ILE A 45 -14.79 -3.45 -0.31
C ILE A 45 -14.14 -4.08 0.92
N LEU A 46 -12.80 -4.23 0.92
CA LEU A 46 -12.04 -4.73 2.06
C LEU A 46 -12.13 -3.82 3.31
N MET A 47 -12.62 -2.58 3.18
CA MET A 47 -12.85 -1.68 4.31
C MET A 47 -14.21 -1.90 4.99
N LEU A 48 -15.16 -2.56 4.33
CA LEU A 48 -16.54 -2.72 4.78
C LEU A 48 -16.83 -4.09 5.42
N MET A 49 -15.87 -5.01 5.36
CA MET A 49 -15.95 -6.37 5.89
C MET A 49 -15.23 -6.46 7.23
#